data_AF-A0A2G2YZS7-F1
#
_entry.id   AF-A0A2G2YZS7-F1
#
_cell.length_a   1.000
_cell.length_b   1.000
_cell.length_c   1.000
_cell.angle_alpha   90.00
_cell.angle_beta   90.00
_cell.angle_gamma   90.00
#
_symmetry.space_group_name_H-M   'P 1'
#
loop_
_entity.id
_entity.type
_entity.pdbx_description
1 polymer ?
#
loop_
_entity_poly.entity_id
_entity_poly.type
_entity_poly.pdbx_seq_one_letter_code
_entity_poly.pdbx_strand_id
1 'polypeptide(L)'
;MSIDPTKLPNPPMPSYTLTIYNLDLFEKSKFKNYDSLLESRLANCQARANHLASILENGSAISVNGTLVEPHDERESKGARKKVTGTTTTYLVGQYVAFFALGTEQVKSYLVIDTGSDLVWWQCGPCYKNGCYKQKNNPLYISTNSKTYGKLDCLVESRNCEITHKEYECSPYGNTCIYDYKYVDGTRTRGVIAHDVITFVLDQKQVSIVFGCGKDQTHGKAFSDQYSGIAGLGRRVIGGGNSLPSQFEADIMSMCLPGALSPKGSTLSFHTTPFKKTTSATLL
;
A
#
# COMPACT_ATOMS: atom_id res chain seq x y z
N MET A 1 1.80 -3.97 27.67
CA MET A 1 0.52 -3.32 27.37
C MET A 1 0.29 -3.28 25.86
N SER A 2 -0.75 -3.99 25.39
CA SER A 2 -1.36 -3.79 24.08
C SER A 2 -2.08 -2.44 24.13
N ILE A 3 -1.89 -1.59 23.13
CA ILE A 3 -2.66 -0.35 23.01
C ILE A 3 -3.99 -0.73 22.37
N ASP A 4 -5.09 -0.19 22.90
CA ASP A 4 -6.40 -0.34 22.30
C ASP A 4 -6.49 0.63 21.11
N PRO A 5 -6.56 0.14 19.85
CA PRO A 5 -6.63 0.99 18.67
C PRO A 5 -7.84 1.92 18.67
N THR A 6 -8.92 1.53 19.35
CA THR A 6 -10.14 2.34 19.48
C THR A 6 -9.96 3.53 20.42
N LYS A 7 -8.90 3.51 21.24
CA LYS A 7 -8.51 4.60 22.16
C LYS A 7 -7.40 5.48 21.60
N LEU A 8 -6.93 5.22 20.36
CA LEU A 8 -6.07 6.18 19.68
C LEU A 8 -6.89 7.45 19.44
N PRO A 9 -6.37 8.64 19.80
CA PRO A 9 -7.02 9.90 19.44
C PRO A 9 -7.30 9.92 17.95
N ASN A 10 -8.41 10.51 17.52
CA ASN A 10 -8.66 10.74 16.09
C ASN A 10 -7.42 11.43 15.51
N PRO A 11 -6.76 10.83 14.51
CA PRO A 11 -5.52 11.38 14.00
C PRO A 11 -5.79 12.73 13.34
N PRO A 12 -4.95 13.76 13.59
CA PRO A 12 -5.02 14.99 12.84
C PRO A 12 -4.64 14.68 11.38
N MET A 13 -5.58 14.87 10.47
CA MET A 13 -5.37 14.70 9.03
C MET A 13 -5.65 16.00 8.29
N PRO A 14 -4.66 16.91 8.26
CA PRO A 14 -4.66 18.00 7.30
C PRO A 14 -4.72 17.45 5.86
N SER A 15 -5.11 18.32 4.94
CA SER A 15 -5.14 18.06 3.51
C SER A 15 -3.83 17.43 3.04
N TYR A 16 -3.94 16.28 2.36
CA TYR A 16 -2.81 15.52 1.83
C TYR A 16 -1.78 15.07 2.88
N THR A 17 -2.18 14.97 4.15
CA THR A 17 -1.36 14.43 5.23
C THR A 17 -2.10 13.31 5.94
N LEU A 18 -1.46 12.15 6.02
CA LEU A 18 -1.97 10.94 6.65
C LEU A 18 -1.18 10.68 7.93
N THR A 19 -1.88 10.27 8.99
CA THR A 19 -1.20 9.78 10.19
C THR A 19 -0.85 8.30 9.99
N ILE A 20 0.42 7.97 10.25
CA ILE A 20 0.97 6.62 10.11
C ILE A 20 1.36 6.03 11.46
N TYR A 21 1.18 4.72 11.60
CA TYR A 21 1.50 3.93 12.77
C TYR A 21 2.29 2.68 12.35
N ASN A 22 3.11 2.14 13.25
CA ASN A 22 3.71 0.83 13.03
C ASN A 22 2.65 -0.26 13.28
N LEU A 23 2.54 -1.23 12.37
CA LEU A 23 1.53 -2.29 12.43
C LEU A 23 1.64 -3.14 13.71
N ASP A 24 2.84 -3.31 14.25
CA ASP A 24 3.07 -4.11 15.46
C ASP A 24 2.36 -3.53 16.69
N LEU A 25 1.99 -2.24 16.68
CA LEU A 25 1.17 -1.64 17.74
C LEU A 25 -0.20 -2.31 17.84
N PHE A 26 -0.74 -2.77 16.72
CA PHE A 26 -2.03 -3.45 16.60
C PHE A 26 -1.90 -4.97 16.78
N GLU A 27 -0.72 -5.53 16.45
CA GLU A 27 -0.44 -6.97 16.53
C GLU A 27 0.24 -7.41 17.82
N LYS A 28 0.60 -6.48 18.71
CA LYS A 28 1.35 -6.78 19.94
C LYS A 28 0.76 -7.91 20.78
N SER A 29 -0.57 -8.05 20.81
CA SER A 29 -1.24 -9.12 21.54
C SER A 29 -1.02 -10.53 20.95
N LYS A 30 -0.54 -10.64 19.71
CA LYS A 30 -0.24 -11.91 19.02
C LYS A 30 1.10 -12.51 19.48
N PHE A 31 1.98 -11.70 20.09
CA PHE A 31 3.31 -12.13 20.50
C PHE A 31 3.36 -12.43 21.99
N LYS A 32 3.97 -13.56 22.36
CA LYS A 32 4.05 -14.03 23.76
C LYS A 32 4.99 -13.16 24.60
N ASN A 33 6.10 -12.75 24.00
CA ASN A 33 7.16 -11.97 24.61
C ASN A 33 7.94 -11.19 23.54
N TYR A 34 8.93 -10.39 23.97
CA TYR A 34 9.79 -9.63 23.07
C TYR A 34 10.54 -10.52 22.07
N ASP A 35 10.98 -11.71 22.50
CA ASP A 35 11.74 -12.64 21.65
C ASP A 35 10.89 -13.14 20.47
N SER A 36 9.63 -13.54 20.72
CA SER A 36 8.72 -13.96 19.65
C SER A 36 8.41 -12.84 18.64
N LEU A 37 8.39 -11.58 19.09
CA LEU A 37 8.29 -10.41 18.21
C LEU A 37 9.59 -10.20 17.42
N LEU A 38 10.74 -10.35 18.07
CA LEU A 38 12.06 -10.21 17.44
C LEU A 38 12.29 -11.29 16.37
N GLU A 39 11.94 -12.55 16.65
CA GLU A 39 12.02 -13.66 15.69
C GLU A 39 11.15 -13.41 14.46
N SER A 40 9.91 -12.96 14.67
CA SER A 40 9.02 -12.59 13.57
C SER A 40 9.61 -11.48 12.69
N ARG A 41 10.23 -10.47 13.31
CA ARG A 41 10.91 -9.40 12.58
C ARG A 41 12.14 -9.89 11.83
N LEU A 42 12.95 -10.74 12.43
CA LEU A 42 14.11 -11.34 11.77
C LEU A 42 13.70 -12.17 10.55
N ALA A 43 12.61 -12.95 10.66
CA ALA A 43 12.06 -13.70 9.54
C ALA A 43 11.61 -12.78 8.39
N ASN A 44 10.93 -11.66 8.70
CA ASN A 44 10.53 -10.67 7.70
C ASN A 44 11.75 -9.97 7.05
N CYS A 45 12.76 -9.62 7.85
CA CYS A 45 14.02 -9.07 7.34
C CYS A 45 14.71 -10.05 6.38
N GLN A 46 14.77 -11.33 6.74
CA GLN A 46 15.38 -12.38 5.92
C GLN A 46 14.62 -12.56 4.61
N ALA A 47 13.28 -12.60 4.66
CA ALA A 47 12.46 -12.70 3.46
C ALA A 47 12.69 -11.51 2.50
N ARG A 48 12.77 -10.28 3.04
CA ARG A 48 13.08 -9.09 2.25
C ARG A 48 14.48 -9.13 1.66
N ALA A 49 15.48 -9.54 2.45
CA ALA A 49 16.85 -9.67 1.99
C ALA A 49 16.96 -10.69 0.84
N ASN A 50 16.30 -11.85 0.98
CA ASN A 50 16.26 -12.88 -0.06
C ASN A 50 15.57 -12.36 -1.33
N HIS A 51 14.48 -11.59 -1.19
CA HIS A 51 13.81 -11.00 -2.33
C HIS A 51 14.71 -9.99 -3.07
N LEU A 52 15.36 -9.07 -2.35
CA LEU A 52 16.31 -8.13 -2.96
C LEU A 52 17.49 -8.85 -3.62
N ALA A 53 18.01 -9.91 -3.00
CA ALA A 53 19.05 -10.74 -3.59
C ALA A 53 18.57 -11.38 -4.90
N SER A 54 17.35 -11.91 -4.95
CA SER A 54 16.79 -12.51 -6.17
C SER A 54 16.66 -11.51 -7.34
N ILE A 55 16.32 -10.24 -7.06
CA ILE A 55 16.27 -9.19 -8.07
C ILE A 55 17.68 -8.91 -8.63
N LEU A 56 18.68 -8.83 -7.75
CA LEU A 56 20.07 -8.57 -8.12
C LEU A 56 20.70 -9.76 -8.88
N GLU A 57 20.34 -10.99 -8.52
CA GLU A 57 20.83 -12.21 -9.17
C GLU A 57 20.19 -12.47 -10.53
N ASN A 58 18.91 -12.12 -10.72
CA ASN A 58 18.22 -12.27 -12.00
C ASN A 58 18.57 -11.19 -13.04
N GLY A 59 19.49 -10.26 -12.74
CA GLY A 59 19.97 -9.23 -13.68
C GLY A 59 18.87 -8.29 -14.20
N SER A 60 17.67 -8.34 -13.63
CA SER A 60 16.51 -7.61 -14.13
C SER A 60 16.56 -6.20 -13.55
N ALA A 61 17.29 -5.30 -14.22
CA ALA A 61 17.01 -3.88 -14.10
C ALA A 61 15.56 -3.68 -14.56
N ILE A 62 14.68 -3.24 -13.66
CA ILE A 62 13.36 -2.75 -14.05
C ILE A 62 13.64 -1.52 -14.95
N SER A 63 13.46 -1.70 -16.26
CA SER A 63 13.59 -0.59 -17.20
C SER A 63 12.39 0.35 -17.02
N VAL A 64 12.63 1.64 -17.28
CA VAL A 64 11.74 2.79 -17.05
C VAL A 64 10.36 2.68 -17.74
N ASN A 65 10.09 1.66 -18.57
CA ASN A 65 8.85 1.51 -19.32
C ASN A 65 8.15 0.13 -19.21
N GLY A 66 8.41 -0.65 -18.16
CA GLY A 66 7.62 -1.87 -17.90
C GLY A 66 7.68 -2.95 -19.01
N THR A 67 8.66 -2.88 -19.90
CA THR A 67 8.93 -3.93 -20.88
C THR A 67 10.18 -4.70 -20.46
N LEU A 68 10.05 -6.02 -20.36
CA LEU A 68 11.19 -6.94 -20.22
C LEU A 68 12.05 -6.81 -21.48
N VAL A 69 13.21 -6.18 -21.37
CA VAL A 69 14.22 -6.18 -22.41
C VAL A 69 15.41 -6.96 -21.85
N GLU A 70 15.67 -8.14 -22.42
CA GLU A 70 16.96 -8.80 -22.25
C GLU A 70 18.04 -7.92 -22.89
N PRO A 71 19.13 -7.56 -22.18
CA PRO A 71 20.28 -6.99 -22.83
C PRO A 71 21.09 -8.12 -23.46
N HIS A 72 20.98 -8.26 -24.78
CA HIS A 72 22.05 -8.82 -25.59
C HIS A 72 23.14 -7.74 -25.69
N ASP A 73 24.25 -7.89 -24.98
CA ASP A 73 25.55 -8.00 -25.64
C ASP A 73 26.74 -8.21 -24.69
N GLU A 74 27.65 -9.00 -25.24
CA GLU A 74 28.96 -9.37 -24.76
C GLU A 74 29.83 -8.16 -24.40
N ARG A 75 30.28 -8.11 -23.15
CA ARG A 75 31.71 -7.90 -22.78
C ARG A 75 31.85 -7.96 -21.27
N GLU A 76 32.46 -9.04 -20.80
CA GLU A 76 33.05 -9.12 -19.47
C GLU A 76 33.94 -7.90 -19.23
N SER A 77 33.58 -7.09 -18.22
CA SER A 77 34.55 -6.26 -17.52
C SER A 77 34.50 -6.64 -16.05
N LYS A 78 35.62 -7.18 -15.57
CA LYS A 78 35.90 -7.57 -14.19
C LYS A 78 35.84 -6.34 -13.27
N GLY A 79 34.64 -5.96 -12.85
CA GLY A 79 34.41 -5.00 -11.77
C GLY A 79 34.36 -5.74 -10.43
N ALA A 80 35.33 -5.47 -9.55
CA ALA A 80 35.46 -6.10 -8.23
C ALA A 80 34.11 -6.19 -7.48
N ARG A 81 33.76 -7.40 -7.03
CA ARG A 81 32.65 -7.69 -6.12
C ARG A 81 32.91 -6.92 -4.82
N LYS A 82 32.48 -5.66 -4.75
CA LYS A 82 32.64 -4.82 -3.57
C LYS A 82 31.78 -5.45 -2.49
N LYS A 83 32.43 -6.20 -1.59
CA LYS A 83 31.81 -6.79 -0.40
C LYS A 83 31.16 -5.63 0.34
N VAL A 84 29.83 -5.54 0.30
CA VAL A 84 29.08 -4.59 1.12
C VAL A 84 29.40 -4.96 2.56
N THR A 85 30.12 -4.07 3.25
CA THR A 85 30.42 -4.23 4.66
C THR A 85 29.10 -4.33 5.40
N GLY A 86 28.77 -5.51 5.92
CA GLY A 86 27.52 -5.73 6.65
C GLY A 86 27.52 -4.83 7.88
N THR A 87 26.74 -3.75 7.83
CA THR A 87 26.41 -3.00 9.03
C THR A 87 25.57 -3.90 9.93
N THR A 88 26.07 -4.20 11.12
CA THR A 88 25.37 -4.92 12.20
C THR A 88 24.27 -4.05 12.81
N THR A 89 23.44 -3.43 11.96
CA THR A 89 22.26 -2.67 12.36
C THR A 89 21.07 -3.51 11.97
N THR A 90 20.46 -4.17 12.96
CA THR A 90 19.18 -4.84 12.81
C THR A 90 18.11 -3.77 12.58
N TYR A 91 17.86 -3.42 11.32
CA TYR A 91 16.68 -2.68 10.95
C TYR A 91 15.47 -3.57 11.24
N LEU A 92 14.65 -3.17 12.21
CA LEU A 92 13.39 -3.85 12.51
C LEU A 92 12.46 -3.54 11.33
N VAL A 93 12.34 -4.49 10.40
CA VAL A 93 11.39 -4.41 9.29
C VAL A 93 9.99 -4.60 9.88
N GLY A 94 9.20 -3.54 9.84
CA GLY A 94 7.79 -3.55 10.22
C GLY A 94 6.96 -2.96 9.09
N GLN A 95 5.73 -3.41 8.96
CA GLN A 95 4.76 -2.76 8.09
C GLN A 95 4.22 -1.51 8.80
N TYR A 96 3.83 -0.52 8.01
CA TYR A 96 3.24 0.71 8.50
C TYR A 96 1.84 0.84 7.95
N VAL A 97 0.92 1.34 8.77
CA VAL A 97 -0.45 1.61 8.36
C VAL A 97 -0.75 3.09 8.42
N ALA A 98 -1.47 3.59 7.43
CA ALA A 98 -2.02 4.93 7.40
C ALA A 98 -3.53 4.90 7.69
N PHE A 99 -4.01 5.91 8.40
CA PHE A 99 -5.44 6.10 8.64
C PHE A 99 -6.10 6.82 7.46
N PHE A 100 -7.28 6.36 7.06
CA PHE A 100 -8.11 6.96 6.01
C PHE A 100 -9.58 7.04 6.43
N ALA A 101 -10.28 8.04 5.91
CA ALA A 101 -11.75 8.13 5.96
C ALA A 101 -12.30 8.13 4.53
N LEU A 102 -13.01 7.06 4.15
CA LEU A 102 -13.46 6.80 2.79
C LEU A 102 -14.99 6.92 2.66
N GLY A 103 -15.44 7.49 1.54
CA GLY A 103 -16.85 7.56 1.16
C GLY A 103 -17.64 8.64 1.87
N THR A 104 -18.91 8.77 1.47
CA THR A 104 -19.84 9.76 2.03
C THR A 104 -19.99 9.62 3.56
N GLU A 105 -19.99 8.38 4.05
CA GLU A 105 -20.12 8.06 5.48
C GLU A 105 -18.78 8.19 6.26
N GLN A 106 -17.70 8.60 5.59
CA GLN A 106 -16.36 8.75 6.18
C GLN A 106 -15.91 7.50 6.96
N VAL A 107 -16.04 6.32 6.33
CA VAL A 107 -15.68 5.04 6.93
C VAL A 107 -14.20 5.04 7.27
N LYS A 108 -13.89 4.99 8.57
CA LYS A 108 -12.55 5.08 9.13
C LYS A 108 -11.86 3.72 9.10
N SER A 109 -10.70 3.62 8.47
CA SER A 109 -9.95 2.37 8.37
C SER A 109 -8.43 2.60 8.25
N TYR A 110 -7.66 1.56 8.56
CA TYR A 110 -6.22 1.53 8.38
C TYR A 110 -5.83 0.70 7.16
N LEU A 111 -4.88 1.21 6.38
CA LEU A 111 -4.33 0.55 5.20
C LEU A 111 -2.83 0.46 5.34
N VAL A 112 -2.24 -0.66 4.94
CA VAL A 112 -0.78 -0.76 4.86
C VAL A 112 -0.28 0.19 3.79
N ILE A 113 0.71 1.02 4.10
CA ILE A 113 1.39 1.83 3.09
C ILE A 113 2.45 0.99 2.38
N ASP A 114 2.39 0.92 1.06
CA ASP A 114 3.29 0.07 0.27
C ASP A 114 3.98 0.88 -0.83
N THR A 115 5.26 1.19 -0.62
CA THR A 115 6.11 1.87 -1.62
C THR A 115 6.49 0.98 -2.80
N GLY A 116 6.16 -0.31 -2.76
CA GLY A 116 6.47 -1.30 -3.80
C GLY A 116 5.31 -1.62 -4.75
N SER A 117 4.17 -0.95 -4.63
CA SER A 117 3.01 -1.14 -5.53
C SER A 117 2.28 0.16 -5.84
N ASP A 118 1.57 0.16 -6.97
CA ASP A 118 0.76 1.30 -7.41
C ASP A 118 -0.70 1.19 -6.96
N LEU A 119 -1.26 -0.01 -6.89
CA LEU A 119 -2.68 -0.19 -6.56
C LEU A 119 -3.01 0.24 -5.11
N VAL A 120 -3.87 1.25 -4.98
CA VAL A 120 -4.59 1.54 -3.74
C VAL A 120 -5.88 0.73 -3.72
N TRP A 121 -6.14 -0.06 -2.67
CA TRP A 121 -7.36 -0.85 -2.56
C TRP A 121 -7.87 -0.99 -1.12
N TRP A 122 -9.19 -1.14 -0.99
CA TRP A 122 -9.90 -1.46 0.25
C TRP A 122 -10.69 -2.76 0.07
N GLN A 123 -10.80 -3.57 1.12
CA GLN A 123 -11.76 -4.66 1.17
C GLN A 123 -13.18 -4.08 1.26
N CYS A 124 -14.00 -4.42 0.27
CA CYS A 124 -15.34 -3.89 0.07
C CYS A 124 -16.44 -4.94 0.21
N GLY A 125 -17.52 -4.58 0.89
CA GLY A 125 -18.80 -5.29 0.86
C GLY A 125 -19.73 -4.81 -0.27
N PRO A 126 -20.70 -5.65 -0.71
CA PRO A 126 -20.78 -7.09 -0.40
C PRO A 126 -19.62 -7.84 -1.05
N CYS A 127 -19.09 -8.84 -0.34
CA CYS A 127 -17.96 -9.66 -0.78
C CYS A 127 -18.41 -10.78 -1.73
N TYR A 128 -17.47 -11.33 -2.50
CA TYR A 128 -17.72 -12.63 -3.13
C TYR A 128 -17.89 -13.69 -2.03
N LYS A 129 -18.53 -14.82 -2.38
CA LYS A 129 -18.85 -15.88 -1.42
C LYS A 129 -17.57 -16.36 -0.73
N ASN A 130 -17.46 -16.12 0.57
CA ASN A 130 -16.26 -16.39 1.38
C ASN A 130 -14.98 -15.70 0.86
N GLY A 131 -15.11 -14.60 0.13
CA GLY A 131 -13.99 -13.88 -0.47
C GLY A 131 -13.29 -12.93 0.51
N CYS A 132 -13.99 -12.34 1.46
CA CYS A 132 -13.38 -11.38 2.39
C CYS A 132 -12.81 -12.04 3.64
N TYR A 133 -11.68 -11.53 4.13
CA TYR A 133 -11.18 -11.88 5.45
C TYR A 133 -11.87 -11.05 6.54
N LYS A 134 -11.89 -11.58 7.77
CA LYS A 134 -12.49 -10.90 8.92
C LYS A 134 -11.52 -9.84 9.47
N GLN A 135 -11.90 -8.58 9.38
CA GLN A 135 -11.19 -7.45 9.97
C GLN A 135 -11.49 -7.37 11.47
N LYS A 136 -10.47 -7.18 12.30
CA LYS A 136 -10.62 -7.16 13.78
C LYS A 136 -11.08 -5.80 14.29
N ASN A 137 -10.39 -4.73 13.88
CA ASN A 137 -10.54 -3.38 14.41
C ASN A 137 -10.97 -2.35 13.35
N ASN A 138 -11.29 -2.82 12.13
CA ASN A 138 -11.71 -1.95 11.04
C ASN A 138 -13.08 -2.41 10.51
N PRO A 139 -13.96 -1.48 10.14
CA PRO A 139 -15.22 -1.80 9.49
C PRO A 139 -14.99 -2.23 8.03
N LEU A 140 -15.81 -3.17 7.56
CA LEU A 140 -15.90 -3.50 6.14
C LEU A 140 -16.50 -2.31 5.39
N TYR A 141 -15.86 -1.89 4.29
CA TYR A 141 -16.36 -0.78 3.50
C TYR A 141 -17.54 -1.23 2.62
N ILE A 142 -18.77 -0.86 2.98
CA ILE A 142 -19.95 -1.20 2.18
C ILE A 142 -20.13 -0.14 1.09
N SER A 143 -19.55 -0.41 -0.08
CA SER A 143 -19.54 0.51 -1.24
C SER A 143 -20.90 1.10 -1.59
N THR A 144 -21.99 0.33 -1.50
CA THR A 144 -23.36 0.77 -1.83
C THR A 144 -23.93 1.81 -0.86
N ASN A 145 -23.31 2.01 0.30
CA ASN A 145 -23.77 3.01 1.28
C ASN A 145 -23.20 4.40 0.99
N SER A 146 -22.15 4.50 0.18
CA SER A 146 -21.55 5.77 -0.19
C SER A 146 -22.25 6.33 -1.43
N LYS A 147 -22.71 7.59 -1.33
CA LYS A 147 -23.36 8.31 -2.43
C LYS A 147 -22.35 8.81 -3.48
N THR A 148 -21.08 8.85 -3.11
CA THR A 148 -19.94 9.26 -3.96
C THR A 148 -19.23 8.07 -4.60
N TYR A 149 -19.66 6.84 -4.29
CA TYR A 149 -19.13 5.64 -4.91
C TYR A 149 -19.65 5.46 -6.34
N GLY A 150 -18.76 5.12 -7.26
CA GLY A 150 -19.15 4.64 -8.58
C GLY A 150 -18.13 3.66 -9.15
N LYS A 151 -18.62 2.65 -9.87
CA LYS A 151 -17.74 1.72 -10.57
C LYS A 151 -17.10 2.42 -11.76
N LEU A 152 -15.87 2.07 -12.05
CA LEU A 152 -15.16 2.60 -13.20
C LEU A 152 -15.64 1.91 -14.49
N ASP A 153 -16.10 2.70 -15.46
CA ASP A 153 -16.41 2.20 -16.81
C ASP A 153 -15.15 2.26 -17.66
N CYS A 154 -14.58 1.10 -18.01
CA CYS A 154 -13.31 1.02 -18.72
C CYS A 154 -13.38 1.41 -20.21
N LEU A 155 -14.57 1.60 -20.79
CA LEU A 155 -14.71 2.16 -22.14
C LEU A 155 -14.69 3.69 -22.13
N VAL A 156 -15.20 4.30 -21.06
CA VAL A 156 -15.22 5.76 -20.87
C VAL A 156 -13.94 6.26 -20.20
N GLU A 157 -13.44 5.53 -19.21
CA GLU A 157 -12.32 5.89 -18.34
C GLU A 157 -11.12 4.94 -18.52
N SER A 158 -10.83 4.55 -19.75
CA SER A 158 -9.83 3.51 -20.10
C SER A 158 -8.45 3.71 -19.46
N ARG A 159 -8.02 4.97 -19.28
CA ARG A 159 -6.73 5.34 -18.64
C ARG A 159 -6.62 4.92 -17.18
N ASN A 160 -7.73 4.81 -16.47
CA ASN A 160 -7.77 4.48 -15.05
C ASN A 160 -7.96 2.97 -14.80
N CYS A 161 -8.19 2.17 -15.86
CA CYS A 161 -8.34 0.73 -15.76
C CYS A 161 -7.03 -0.05 -15.96
N GLU A 162 -5.92 0.62 -16.31
CA GLU A 162 -4.58 0.02 -16.44
C GLU A 162 -4.54 -1.31 -17.25
N ILE A 163 -5.41 -1.48 -18.26
CA ILE A 163 -5.55 -2.73 -19.05
C ILE A 163 -4.29 -3.16 -19.82
N THR A 164 -3.26 -2.31 -19.85
CA THR A 164 -1.92 -2.68 -20.34
C THR A 164 -1.21 -3.66 -19.40
N HIS A 165 -1.65 -3.74 -18.14
CA HIS A 165 -1.19 -4.69 -17.14
C HIS A 165 -2.11 -5.91 -17.12
N LYS A 166 -1.51 -7.11 -17.09
CA LYS A 166 -2.23 -8.39 -17.10
C LYS A 166 -3.13 -8.60 -15.87
N GLU A 167 -2.88 -7.84 -14.80
CA GLU A 167 -3.65 -7.84 -13.57
C GLU A 167 -5.02 -7.17 -13.72
N TYR A 168 -5.28 -6.47 -14.83
CA TYR A 168 -6.52 -5.74 -15.05
C TYR A 168 -7.22 -6.20 -16.34
N GLU A 169 -8.55 -6.25 -16.27
CA GLU A 169 -9.40 -6.66 -17.39
C GLU A 169 -10.63 -5.76 -17.47
N CYS A 170 -10.95 -5.30 -18.68
CA CYS A 170 -12.22 -4.65 -18.94
C CYS A 170 -13.28 -5.73 -19.20
N SER A 171 -14.21 -5.91 -18.25
CA SER A 171 -15.27 -6.92 -18.38
C SER A 171 -16.07 -6.70 -19.66
N PRO A 172 -16.18 -7.70 -20.55
CA PRO A 172 -16.99 -7.59 -21.76
C PRO A 172 -18.48 -7.44 -21.45
N TYR A 173 -18.89 -7.80 -20.22
CA TYR A 173 -20.24 -7.63 -19.72
C TYR A 173 -20.26 -6.45 -18.74
N GLY A 174 -20.83 -5.33 -19.17
CA GLY A 174 -21.08 -4.16 -18.31
C GLY A 174 -19.89 -3.23 -18.10
N ASN A 175 -18.86 -3.27 -18.95
CA ASN A 175 -17.73 -2.34 -19.03
C ASN A 175 -17.03 -2.07 -17.69
N THR A 176 -17.10 -3.00 -16.75
CA THR A 176 -16.52 -2.80 -15.42
C THR A 176 -15.05 -3.18 -15.48
N CYS A 177 -14.20 -2.29 -14.99
CA CYS A 177 -12.80 -2.62 -14.79
C CYS A 177 -12.63 -3.59 -13.62
N ILE A 178 -12.14 -4.80 -13.89
CA ILE A 178 -11.86 -5.84 -12.90
C ILE A 178 -10.35 -5.91 -12.71
N TYR A 179 -9.91 -6.16 -11.50
CA TYR A 179 -8.50 -6.42 -11.21
C TYR A 179 -8.31 -7.72 -10.42
N ASP A 180 -7.16 -8.34 -10.62
CA ASP A 180 -6.69 -9.53 -9.93
C ASP A 180 -5.20 -9.39 -9.65
N TYR A 181 -4.87 -8.90 -8.45
CA TYR A 181 -3.54 -8.45 -8.09
C TYR A 181 -2.91 -9.38 -7.06
N LYS A 182 -1.72 -9.91 -7.37
CA LYS A 182 -0.95 -10.80 -6.49
C LYS A 182 0.34 -10.12 -6.04
N TYR A 183 0.52 -10.01 -4.74
CA TYR A 183 1.74 -9.48 -4.13
C TYR A 183 2.85 -10.54 -4.07
N VAL A 184 4.09 -10.06 -3.95
CA VAL A 184 5.30 -10.89 -3.87
C VAL A 184 5.27 -11.84 -2.67
N ASP A 185 4.64 -11.44 -1.57
CA ASP A 185 4.49 -12.28 -0.38
C ASP A 185 3.44 -13.40 -0.52
N GLY A 186 2.81 -13.49 -1.69
CA GLY A 186 1.81 -14.48 -2.04
C GLY A 186 0.37 -14.10 -1.65
N THR A 187 0.17 -12.96 -0.99
CA THR A 187 -1.18 -12.43 -0.76
C THR A 187 -1.79 -11.95 -2.08
N ARG A 188 -3.12 -11.96 -2.19
CA ARG A 188 -3.84 -11.70 -3.45
C ARG A 188 -5.15 -11.00 -3.18
N THR A 189 -5.48 -9.97 -3.95
CA THR A 189 -6.79 -9.31 -3.91
C THR A 189 -7.39 -9.26 -5.30
N ARG A 190 -8.69 -9.57 -5.40
CA ARG A 190 -9.48 -9.48 -6.63
C ARG A 190 -10.71 -8.64 -6.37
N GLY A 191 -11.09 -7.81 -7.34
CA GLY A 191 -12.23 -6.92 -7.20
C GLY A 191 -12.49 -6.08 -8.45
N VAL A 192 -13.12 -4.93 -8.25
CA VAL A 192 -13.41 -3.97 -9.31
C VAL A 192 -12.71 -2.65 -9.03
N ILE A 193 -12.27 -1.95 -10.07
CA ILE A 193 -11.81 -0.57 -9.93
C ILE A 193 -13.03 0.35 -9.85
N ALA A 194 -12.97 1.30 -8.94
CA ALA A 194 -14.05 2.22 -8.62
C ALA A 194 -13.48 3.59 -8.23
N HIS A 195 -14.35 4.60 -8.23
CA HIS A 195 -14.07 5.89 -7.63
C HIS A 195 -14.86 6.09 -6.34
N ASP A 196 -14.26 6.81 -5.40
CA ASP A 196 -14.95 7.40 -4.25
C ASP A 196 -14.12 8.58 -3.71
N VAL A 197 -14.44 9.10 -2.53
CA VAL A 197 -13.76 10.24 -1.92
C VAL A 197 -13.04 9.86 -0.63
N ILE A 198 -11.78 10.28 -0.51
CA ILE A 198 -11.08 10.37 0.78
C ILE A 198 -11.45 11.72 1.42
N THR A 199 -11.78 11.71 2.71
CA THR A 199 -11.97 12.93 3.50
C THR A 199 -10.80 13.15 4.45
N PHE A 200 -10.09 14.27 4.29
CA PHE A 200 -9.09 14.76 5.24
C PHE A 200 -9.81 15.48 6.38
N VAL A 201 -10.00 14.77 7.49
CA VAL A 201 -10.95 15.11 8.55
C VAL A 201 -10.65 16.44 9.25
N LEU A 202 -9.39 16.89 9.30
CA LEU A 202 -9.05 18.15 9.96
C LEU A 202 -9.58 19.36 9.19
N ASP A 203 -9.42 19.35 7.87
CA ASP A 203 -9.78 20.46 6.99
C ASP A 203 -11.12 20.24 6.28
N GLN A 204 -11.76 19.08 6.50
CA GLN A 204 -12.93 18.58 5.76
C GLN A 204 -12.73 18.57 4.23
N LYS A 205 -11.48 18.50 3.77
CA LYS A 205 -11.16 18.44 2.35
C LYS A 205 -11.49 17.06 1.81
N GLN A 206 -12.26 17.01 0.73
CA GLN A 206 -12.56 15.78 0.00
C GLN A 206 -11.70 15.71 -1.26
N VAL A 207 -11.14 14.53 -1.53
CA VAL A 207 -10.35 14.24 -2.72
C VAL A 207 -10.89 12.96 -3.34
N SER A 208 -11.31 13.04 -4.60
CA SER A 208 -11.71 11.85 -5.36
C SER A 208 -10.50 10.96 -5.63
N ILE A 209 -10.67 9.66 -5.49
CA ILE A 209 -9.67 8.66 -5.75
C ILE A 209 -10.24 7.56 -6.64
N VAL A 210 -9.37 6.95 -7.44
CA VAL A 210 -9.57 5.66 -8.10
C VAL A 210 -8.91 4.59 -7.23
N PHE A 211 -9.64 3.52 -6.93
CA PHE A 211 -9.15 2.46 -6.06
C PHE A 211 -9.72 1.09 -6.42
N GLY A 212 -9.02 0.05 -5.99
CA GLY A 212 -9.52 -1.32 -6.00
C GLY A 212 -10.54 -1.54 -4.89
N CYS A 213 -11.80 -1.79 -5.26
CA CYS A 213 -12.82 -2.24 -4.35
C CYS A 213 -12.78 -3.77 -4.27
N GLY A 214 -11.92 -4.29 -3.40
CA GLY A 214 -11.58 -5.70 -3.27
C GLY A 214 -12.74 -6.53 -2.76
N LYS A 215 -13.08 -7.61 -3.47
CA LYS A 215 -14.21 -8.50 -3.18
C LYS A 215 -13.77 -9.90 -2.74
N ASP A 216 -12.52 -10.26 -2.98
CA ASP A 216 -11.93 -11.55 -2.67
C ASP A 216 -10.43 -11.44 -2.35
N GLN A 217 -10.04 -11.96 -1.20
CA GLN A 217 -8.70 -11.98 -0.63
C GLN A 217 -8.34 -13.36 -0.05
N THR A 218 -9.16 -14.40 -0.29
CA THR A 218 -8.99 -15.73 0.32
C THR A 218 -8.29 -16.74 -0.58
N HIS A 219 -8.03 -16.39 -1.84
CA HIS A 219 -7.33 -17.24 -2.84
C HIS A 219 -5.81 -17.00 -2.90
N GLY A 220 -5.20 -16.54 -1.81
CA GLY A 220 -3.77 -16.34 -1.66
C GLY A 220 -3.33 -16.59 -0.21
N LYS A 221 -2.12 -16.16 0.13
CA LYS A 221 -1.71 -16.10 1.54
C LYS A 221 -2.65 -15.15 2.29
N ALA A 222 -2.95 -15.46 3.55
CA ALA A 222 -3.84 -14.64 4.37
C ALA A 222 -3.23 -13.26 4.66
N PHE A 223 -4.04 -12.21 4.48
CA PHE A 223 -3.74 -10.87 5.00
C PHE A 223 -3.90 -10.83 6.52
N SER A 224 -3.29 -9.82 7.15
CA SER A 224 -3.53 -9.56 8.57
C SER A 224 -4.95 -9.01 8.78
N ASP A 225 -5.57 -9.41 9.89
CA ASP A 225 -6.86 -8.90 10.36
C ASP A 225 -6.82 -7.46 10.90
N GLN A 226 -5.64 -6.82 10.94
CA GLN A 226 -5.44 -5.49 11.53
C GLN A 226 -5.63 -4.31 10.56
N TYR A 227 -5.71 -4.55 9.26
CA TYR A 227 -5.92 -3.50 8.25
C TYR A 227 -7.02 -3.89 7.26
N SER A 228 -7.50 -2.91 6.48
CA SER A 228 -8.59 -3.08 5.52
C SER A 228 -8.16 -3.11 4.07
N GLY A 229 -6.87 -2.90 3.78
CA GLY A 229 -6.35 -2.89 2.42
C GLY A 229 -4.92 -2.36 2.37
N ILE A 230 -4.47 -2.02 1.17
CA ILE A 230 -3.11 -1.51 0.91
C ILE A 230 -3.20 -0.21 0.12
N ALA A 231 -2.43 0.79 0.54
CA ALA A 231 -2.27 2.05 -0.15
C ALA A 231 -0.94 2.05 -0.91
N GLY A 232 -1.01 1.84 -2.22
CA GLY A 232 0.12 1.95 -3.12
C GLY A 232 0.74 3.35 -3.13
N LEU A 233 2.02 3.41 -2.81
CA LEU A 233 2.87 4.61 -2.82
C LEU A 233 3.95 4.52 -3.91
N GLY A 234 3.72 3.70 -4.93
CA GLY A 234 4.56 3.63 -6.10
C GLY A 234 4.67 4.98 -6.81
N ARG A 235 5.58 5.03 -7.79
CA ARG A 235 6.04 6.27 -8.40
C ARG A 235 4.87 7.09 -8.96
N ARG A 236 4.99 8.42 -8.89
CA ARG A 236 4.07 9.30 -9.63
C ARG A 236 4.26 9.16 -11.14
N VAL A 237 3.17 8.89 -11.83
CA VAL A 237 3.07 8.96 -13.29
C VAL A 237 2.32 10.24 -13.66
N ILE A 238 2.83 10.99 -14.63
CA ILE A 238 2.17 12.21 -15.11
C ILE A 238 1.06 11.82 -16.08
N GLY A 239 -0.16 12.32 -15.86
CA GLY A 239 -1.29 12.07 -16.74
C GLY A 239 -2.05 10.77 -16.49
N GLY A 240 -1.79 10.09 -15.37
CA GLY A 240 -2.52 8.89 -14.92
C GLY A 240 -1.80 8.15 -13.81
N GLY A 241 -2.34 6.99 -13.40
CA GLY A 241 -1.72 6.07 -12.46
C GLY A 241 -2.52 5.88 -11.17
N ASN A 242 -2.55 4.64 -10.69
CA ASN A 242 -3.35 4.26 -9.53
C ASN A 242 -2.68 4.48 -8.16
N SER A 243 -1.42 4.94 -8.11
CA SER A 243 -0.70 5.23 -6.87
C SER A 243 -1.15 6.54 -6.21
N LEU A 244 -1.10 6.64 -4.87
CA LEU A 244 -1.46 7.89 -4.18
C LEU A 244 -0.64 9.10 -4.64
N PRO A 245 0.69 9.01 -4.86
CA PRO A 245 1.45 10.12 -5.43
C PRO A 245 0.93 10.57 -6.80
N SER A 246 0.48 9.64 -7.67
CA SER A 246 -0.10 9.96 -8.98
C SER A 246 -1.44 10.65 -8.83
N GLN A 247 -2.35 10.05 -8.05
CA GLN A 247 -3.71 10.54 -7.85
C GLN A 247 -3.77 11.89 -7.12
N PHE A 248 -2.83 12.16 -6.22
CA PHE A 248 -2.70 13.46 -5.56
C PHE A 248 -1.88 14.47 -6.36
N GLU A 249 -1.33 14.08 -7.50
CA GLU A 249 -0.43 14.92 -8.30
C GLU A 249 0.78 15.44 -7.50
N ALA A 250 1.33 14.59 -6.64
CA ALA A 250 2.38 14.96 -5.70
C ALA A 250 3.78 14.89 -6.34
N ASP A 251 4.43 16.04 -6.51
CA ASP A 251 5.86 16.10 -6.91
C ASP A 251 6.80 15.59 -5.81
N ILE A 252 6.33 15.63 -4.56
CA ILE A 252 7.09 15.19 -3.40
C ILE A 252 6.19 14.46 -2.42
N MET A 253 6.74 13.40 -1.85
CA MET A 253 6.17 12.65 -0.74
C MET A 253 7.22 12.61 0.37
N SER A 254 6.81 12.85 1.61
CA SER A 254 7.67 12.75 2.77
C SER A 254 7.02 11.93 3.87
N MET A 255 7.80 11.07 4.51
CA MET A 255 7.31 10.24 5.61
C MET A 255 8.33 10.19 6.74
N CYS A 256 7.85 10.19 7.97
CA CYS A 256 8.66 9.94 9.15
C CYS A 256 8.16 8.67 9.82
N LEU A 257 8.85 7.54 9.64
CA LEU A 257 8.37 6.26 10.13
C LEU A 257 8.44 6.19 11.67
N PRO A 258 7.33 5.91 12.38
CA PRO A 258 7.35 5.80 13.83
C PRO A 258 8.14 4.56 14.29
N GLY A 259 8.74 4.66 15.47
CA GLY A 259 9.36 3.50 16.12
C GLY A 259 8.34 2.42 16.43
N ALA A 260 8.74 1.15 16.40
CA ALA A 260 7.80 0.03 16.43
C ALA A 260 7.06 -0.18 17.77
N LEU A 261 7.50 0.50 18.84
CA LEU A 261 6.82 0.53 20.15
C LEU A 261 6.23 1.91 20.47
N SER A 262 6.30 2.86 19.52
CA SER A 262 5.79 4.22 19.73
C SER A 262 4.27 4.21 19.74
N PRO A 263 3.60 4.59 20.84
CA PRO A 263 2.16 4.78 20.84
C PRO A 263 1.74 6.01 20.01
N LYS A 264 2.69 6.89 19.68
CA LYS A 264 2.44 8.11 18.92
C LYS A 264 2.53 7.80 17.43
N GLY A 265 1.47 8.19 16.72
CA GLY A 265 1.48 8.25 15.26
C GLY A 265 2.50 9.27 14.77
N SER A 266 2.91 9.10 13.53
CA SER A 266 3.76 10.04 12.80
C SER A 266 3.05 10.42 11.49
N THR A 267 3.74 11.06 10.55
CA THR A 267 3.10 11.60 9.35
C THR A 267 3.69 11.06 8.05
N LEU A 268 2.79 10.89 7.07
CA LEU A 268 3.04 10.74 5.64
C LEU A 268 2.37 11.94 4.97
N SER A 269 3.15 12.79 4.30
CA SER A 269 2.68 14.03 3.70
C SER A 269 2.98 14.03 2.20
N PHE A 270 2.05 14.53 1.41
CA PHE A 270 2.24 14.80 -0.01
C PHE A 270 2.36 16.32 -0.22
N HIS A 271 3.08 16.72 -1.28
CA HIS A 271 3.41 18.11 -1.64
C HIS A 271 4.28 18.88 -0.65
N THR A 272 4.55 18.34 0.54
CA THR A 272 5.27 19.03 1.60
C THR A 272 6.28 18.14 2.31
N THR A 273 7.31 18.78 2.86
CA THR A 273 8.30 18.17 3.76
C THR A 273 8.26 18.90 5.09
N PRO A 274 7.37 18.53 6.03
CA PRO A 274 7.20 19.27 7.28
C PRO A 274 8.38 19.11 8.25
N PHE A 275 9.35 18.25 7.93
CA PHE A 275 10.48 17.91 8.79
C PHE A 275 11.72 18.76 8.49
N LYS A 276 12.39 19.25 9.55
CA LYS A 276 13.61 20.07 9.41
C LYS A 276 14.85 19.26 8.99
N LYS A 277 14.89 17.96 9.30
CA LYS A 277 15.96 17.04 8.92
C LYS A 277 15.36 15.95 8.05
N THR A 278 15.74 15.92 6.78
CA THR A 278 15.25 14.96 5.80
C THR A 278 16.41 14.27 5.12
N THR A 279 16.21 12.99 4.80
CA THR A 279 17.00 12.30 3.78
C THR A 279 16.10 12.19 2.56
N SER A 280 16.55 12.74 1.44
CA SER A 280 15.78 12.70 0.19
C SER A 280 16.35 11.64 -0.73
N ALA A 281 15.47 10.96 -1.44
CA ALA A 281 15.81 10.10 -2.56
C ALA A 281 14.91 10.48 -3.73
N THR A 282 15.50 10.51 -4.93
CA THR A 282 14.74 10.69 -6.17
C THR A 282 14.16 9.34 -6.56
N LEU A 283 12.84 9.28 -6.74
CA LEU A 283 12.19 8.11 -7.33
C LEU A 283 12.45 8.15 -8.84
N LEU A 284 13.30 7.24 -9.32
CA LEU A 284 13.72 7.15 -10.72
C LEU A 284 12.62 6.66 -11.66
#